data_AF-A0A2H6N255-F1
#
_entry.id   AF-A0A2H6N255-F1
#
_cell.length_a   1.000
_cell.length_b   1.000
_cell.length_c   1.000
_cell.angle_alpha   90.00
_cell.angle_beta   90.00
_cell.angle_gamma   90.00
#
_symmetry.space_group_name_H-M   'P 1'
#
loop_
_entity.id
_entity.type
_entity.pdbx_description
1 polymer ?
#
loop_
_entity_poly.entity_id
_entity_poly.type
_entity_poly.pdbx_seq_one_letter_code
_entity_poly.pdbx_strand_id
1 'polypeptide(L)'
;AKTKLTNGTSSMIVPKQRKMSASYEKEKELCIKYFEQWSESDQVEFVEHLISQMCHYQHGHINSYLKPMLQRDFITALPARGLDHIAENILSYLDAKSLCSVELVCKEWYRVTSDGMLWKKLIERMVRTNSLWRGLAERRGW
;
A
#
# COMPACT_ATOMS: atom_id res chain seq x y z
N ALA A 1 -39.76 -10.21 28.16
CA ALA A 1 -39.56 -9.32 26.99
C ALA A 1 -38.13 -9.52 26.47
N LYS A 2 -37.97 -10.01 25.24
CA LYS A 2 -36.66 -10.20 24.59
C LYS A 2 -36.45 -9.08 23.58
N THR A 3 -35.51 -8.19 23.83
CA THR A 3 -35.15 -7.08 22.91
C THR A 3 -34.11 -7.59 21.91
N LYS A 4 -34.51 -7.69 20.64
CA LYS A 4 -33.62 -7.95 19.50
C LYS A 4 -32.79 -6.70 19.22
N LEU A 5 -31.47 -6.81 19.31
CA LEU A 5 -30.52 -5.85 18.73
C LEU A 5 -30.37 -6.17 17.25
N THR A 6 -30.86 -5.29 16.39
CA THR A 6 -30.63 -5.35 14.94
C THR A 6 -29.34 -4.61 14.62
N ASN A 7 -28.34 -5.34 14.11
CA ASN A 7 -27.10 -4.76 13.61
C ASN A 7 -27.38 -3.80 12.47
N GLY A 8 -26.98 -2.54 12.65
CA GLY A 8 -27.02 -1.52 11.62
C GLY A 8 -26.11 -1.89 10.46
N THR A 9 -26.71 -2.07 9.29
CA THR A 9 -26.01 -2.23 8.02
C THR A 9 -25.14 -0.99 7.80
N SER A 10 -23.82 -1.18 7.82
CA SER A 10 -22.86 -0.13 7.47
C SER A 10 -23.13 0.30 6.03
N SER A 11 -23.75 1.48 5.89
CA SER A 11 -24.09 2.05 4.59
C SER A 11 -22.79 2.42 3.89
N MET A 12 -22.35 1.57 2.96
CA MET A 12 -21.32 1.94 2.00
C MET A 12 -21.83 3.17 1.24
N ILE A 13 -21.23 4.32 1.50
CA ILE A 13 -21.47 5.54 0.73
C ILE A 13 -20.92 5.28 -0.67
N VAL A 14 -21.77 4.76 -1.55
CA VAL A 14 -21.51 4.73 -2.98
C VAL A 14 -21.40 6.19 -3.42
N PRO A 15 -20.29 6.63 -4.04
CA PRO A 15 -20.21 7.97 -4.59
C PRO A 15 -21.34 8.12 -5.61
N LYS A 16 -22.28 9.02 -5.32
CA LYS A 16 -23.41 9.33 -6.20
C LYS A 16 -22.84 9.74 -7.55
N GLN A 17 -22.98 8.88 -8.57
CA GLN A 17 -22.48 9.17 -9.91
C GLN A 17 -23.10 10.48 -10.39
N ARG A 18 -22.28 11.53 -10.48
CA ARG A 18 -22.69 12.83 -11.00
C ARG A 18 -23.04 12.63 -12.48
N LYS A 19 -24.31 12.83 -12.87
CA LYS A 19 -24.68 12.92 -14.29
C LYS A 19 -23.85 14.05 -14.91
N MET A 20 -22.87 13.70 -15.74
CA MET A 20 -22.06 14.67 -16.45
C MET A 20 -22.91 15.29 -17.56
N SER A 21 -22.74 16.58 -17.84
CA SER A 21 -23.46 17.22 -18.94
C SER A 21 -22.93 16.67 -20.27
N ALA A 22 -23.79 16.62 -21.29
CA ALA A 22 -23.37 16.18 -22.63
C ALA A 22 -22.27 17.08 -23.21
N SER A 23 -22.25 18.38 -22.87
CA SER A 23 -21.19 19.31 -23.27
C SER A 23 -19.85 18.92 -22.66
N TYR A 24 -19.84 18.62 -21.36
CA TYR A 24 -18.62 18.24 -20.66
C TYR A 24 -18.01 16.96 -21.23
N GLU A 25 -18.82 15.95 -21.55
CA GLU A 25 -18.27 14.70 -22.09
C GLU A 25 -17.61 14.92 -23.45
N LYS A 26 -18.24 15.73 -24.32
CA LYS A 26 -17.67 16.10 -25.62
C LYS A 26 -16.38 16.90 -25.49
N GLU A 27 -16.34 17.88 -24.59
CA GLU A 27 -15.14 18.69 -24.32
C GLU A 27 -14.01 17.84 -23.76
N LYS A 28 -14.33 16.96 -22.80
CA LYS A 28 -13.38 16.00 -22.20
C LYS A 28 -12.77 15.07 -23.27
N GLU A 29 -13.59 14.49 -24.13
CA GLU A 29 -13.11 13.64 -25.22
C GLU A 29 -12.15 14.39 -26.16
N LEU A 30 -12.45 15.65 -26.47
CA LEU A 30 -11.59 16.48 -27.31
C LEU A 30 -10.25 16.78 -26.61
N CYS A 31 -10.27 17.11 -25.32
CA CYS A 31 -9.05 17.33 -24.53
C CYS A 31 -8.17 16.08 -24.50
N ILE A 32 -8.75 14.88 -24.34
CA ILE A 32 -7.99 13.62 -24.37
C ILE A 32 -7.31 13.44 -25.73
N LYS A 33 -8.01 13.70 -26.83
CA LYS A 33 -7.43 13.59 -28.19
C LYS A 33 -6.26 14.53 -28.40
N TYR A 34 -6.32 15.77 -27.89
CA TYR A 34 -5.17 16.67 -27.96
C TYR A 34 -4.02 16.19 -27.08
N PHE A 35 -4.33 15.76 -25.86
CA PHE A 35 -3.33 15.25 -24.92
C PHE A 35 -2.54 14.07 -25.48
N GLU A 36 -3.20 13.12 -26.15
CA GLU A 36 -2.58 11.94 -26.78
C GLU A 36 -1.63 12.29 -27.94
N GLN A 37 -1.78 13.46 -28.57
CA GLN A 37 -0.95 13.91 -29.69
C GLN A 37 0.30 14.68 -29.23
N TRP A 38 0.33 15.13 -27.99
CA TRP A 38 1.42 15.91 -27.42
C TRP A 38 2.61 15.05 -27.00
N SER A 39 3.80 15.67 -26.90
CA SER A 39 4.97 15.00 -26.36
C SER A 39 4.81 14.73 -24.86
N GLU A 40 5.57 13.79 -24.30
CA GLU A 40 5.55 13.52 -22.85
C GLU A 40 5.87 14.78 -22.03
N SER A 41 6.77 15.64 -22.52
CA SER A 41 7.10 16.91 -21.88
C SER A 41 5.92 17.87 -21.84
N ASP A 42 5.24 18.05 -22.99
CA ASP A 42 4.07 18.93 -23.11
C ASP A 42 2.90 18.40 -22.27
N GLN A 43 2.72 17.09 -22.21
CA GLN A 43 1.72 16.43 -21.35
C GLN A 43 1.95 16.74 -19.87
N VAL A 44 3.20 16.63 -19.41
CA VAL A 44 3.57 16.92 -18.02
C VAL A 44 3.36 18.41 -17.73
N GLU A 45 3.87 19.32 -18.56
CA GLU A 45 3.70 20.77 -18.39
C GLU A 45 2.22 21.15 -18.33
N PHE A 46 1.39 20.60 -19.21
CA PHE A 46 -0.04 20.86 -19.23
C PHE A 46 -0.74 20.35 -17.96
N VAL A 47 -0.43 19.15 -17.50
CA VAL A 47 -1.02 18.60 -16.27
C VAL A 47 -0.57 19.40 -15.05
N GLU A 48 0.69 19.83 -14.97
CA GLU A 48 1.17 20.73 -13.93
C GLU A 48 0.40 22.05 -13.93
N HIS A 49 0.16 22.63 -15.12
CA HIS A 49 -0.66 23.82 -15.25
C HIS A 49 -2.09 23.58 -14.76
N LEU A 50 -2.73 22.47 -15.15
CA LEU A 50 -4.08 22.12 -14.65
C LEU A 50 -4.10 21.96 -13.13
N ILE A 51 -3.12 21.26 -12.55
CA ILE A 51 -3.02 21.05 -11.10
C ILE A 51 -2.83 22.40 -10.40
N SER A 52 -2.05 23.34 -10.96
CA SER A 52 -1.82 24.66 -10.37
C SER A 52 -3.10 25.49 -10.20
N GLN A 53 -4.12 25.26 -11.03
CA GLN A 53 -5.41 25.95 -10.98
C GLN A 53 -6.40 25.33 -9.97
N MET A 54 -6.04 24.23 -9.31
CA MET A 54 -6.91 23.52 -8.38
C MET A 54 -6.70 23.95 -6.93
N CYS A 55 -7.70 23.69 -6.08
CA CYS A 55 -7.59 23.96 -4.66
C CYS A 55 -6.91 22.80 -3.90
N HIS A 56 -6.47 23.09 -2.67
CA HIS A 56 -5.81 22.11 -1.79
C HIS A 56 -6.60 20.81 -1.60
N TYR A 57 -7.93 20.87 -1.54
CA TYR A 57 -8.77 19.67 -1.44
C TYR A 57 -8.66 18.78 -2.69
N GLN A 58 -8.69 19.38 -3.89
CA GLN A 58 -8.52 18.66 -5.15
C GLN A 58 -7.11 18.08 -5.28
N HIS A 59 -6.07 18.80 -4.84
CA HIS A 59 -4.70 18.28 -4.78
C HIS A 59 -4.61 17.02 -3.91
N GLY A 60 -5.26 17.01 -2.73
CA GLY A 60 -5.32 15.84 -1.87
C GLY A 60 -5.99 14.63 -2.55
N HIS A 61 -7.04 14.87 -3.32
CA HIS A 61 -7.71 13.83 -4.10
C HIS A 61 -6.83 13.27 -5.22
N ILE A 62 -6.18 14.14 -6.01
CA ILE A 62 -5.24 13.73 -7.08
C ILE A 62 -4.08 12.94 -6.49
N ASN A 63 -3.46 13.41 -5.40
CA ASN A 63 -2.37 12.71 -4.73
C ASN A 63 -2.78 11.30 -4.27
N SER A 64 -4.00 11.14 -3.76
CA SER A 64 -4.54 9.85 -3.35
C SER A 64 -4.77 8.92 -4.54
N TYR A 65 -5.16 9.46 -5.70
CA TYR A 65 -5.31 8.72 -6.95
C TYR A 65 -3.97 8.33 -7.59
N LEU A 66 -2.96 9.18 -7.50
CA LEU A 66 -1.61 8.94 -8.03
C LEU A 66 -0.80 7.95 -7.18
N LYS A 67 -0.98 7.96 -5.85
CA LYS A 67 -0.21 7.11 -4.93
C LYS A 67 -0.12 5.63 -5.36
N PRO A 68 -1.23 4.94 -5.70
CA PRO A 68 -1.18 3.55 -6.18
C PRO A 68 -0.46 3.35 -7.51
N MET A 69 -0.37 4.39 -8.35
CA MET A 69 0.36 4.34 -9.63
C MET A 69 1.86 4.55 -9.45
N LEU A 70 2.25 5.30 -8.41
CA LEU A 70 3.65 5.67 -8.13
C LEU A 70 4.32 4.77 -7.09
N GLN A 71 3.55 4.17 -6.18
CA GLN A 71 4.05 3.33 -5.10
C GLN A 71 3.57 1.91 -5.30
N ARG A 72 4.50 0.96 -5.21
CA ARG A 72 4.19 -0.46 -5.27
C ARG A 72 4.40 -1.07 -3.90
N ASP A 73 3.32 -1.59 -3.32
CA ASP A 73 3.41 -2.42 -2.11
C ASP A 73 3.97 -3.80 -2.50
N PHE A 74 5.30 -3.94 -2.45
CA PHE A 74 5.96 -5.19 -2.79
C PHE A 74 5.56 -6.34 -1.87
N ILE A 75 5.33 -6.05 -0.60
CA ILE A 75 5.04 -7.07 0.42
C ILE A 75 3.64 -7.66 0.21
N THR A 76 2.68 -6.87 -0.30
CA THR A 76 1.36 -7.38 -0.72
C THR A 76 1.40 -7.95 -2.15
N ALA A 77 2.13 -7.32 -3.08
CA ALA A 77 2.10 -7.68 -4.50
C ALA A 77 2.84 -8.99 -4.82
N LEU A 78 3.89 -9.34 -4.08
CA LEU A 78 4.67 -10.56 -4.30
C LEU A 78 3.89 -11.83 -3.92
N PRO A 79 3.28 -11.94 -2.72
CA PRO A 79 2.40 -13.06 -2.37
C PRO A 79 1.23 -13.25 -3.34
N ALA A 80 0.62 -12.15 -3.80
CA ALA A 80 -0.46 -12.21 -4.79
C ALA A 80 -0.05 -12.86 -6.13
N ARG A 81 1.26 -12.98 -6.39
CA ARG A 81 1.84 -13.66 -7.57
C ARG A 81 2.47 -15.02 -7.22
N GLY A 82 2.27 -15.53 -6.01
CA GLY A 82 2.89 -16.78 -5.52
C GLY A 82 4.39 -16.65 -5.21
N LEU A 83 4.88 -15.42 -4.98
CA LEU A 83 6.28 -15.12 -4.71
C LEU A 83 6.52 -14.77 -3.23
N ASP A 84 5.81 -15.43 -2.31
CA ASP A 84 5.85 -15.21 -0.87
C ASP A 84 7.29 -15.21 -0.32
N HIS A 85 8.10 -16.19 -0.75
CA HIS A 85 9.50 -16.31 -0.36
C HIS A 85 10.35 -15.07 -0.66
N ILE A 86 10.01 -14.28 -1.70
CA ILE A 86 10.71 -13.04 -2.02
C ILE A 86 10.32 -11.94 -1.03
N ALA A 87 9.03 -11.83 -0.71
CA ALA A 87 8.55 -10.88 0.30
C ALA A 87 9.16 -11.18 1.67
N GLU A 88 9.19 -12.45 2.06
CA GLU A 88 9.86 -12.91 3.27
C GLU A 88 11.35 -12.58 3.25
N ASN A 89 12.04 -12.80 2.12
CA ASN A 89 13.46 -12.52 2.00
C ASN A 89 13.74 -11.02 2.17
N ILE A 90 12.94 -10.14 1.57
CA ILE A 90 13.04 -8.68 1.75
C ILE A 90 12.94 -8.33 3.23
N LEU A 91 11.89 -8.81 3.90
CA LEU A 91 11.64 -8.49 5.32
C LEU A 91 12.66 -9.14 6.26
N SER A 92 13.29 -10.25 5.87
CA SER A 92 14.30 -10.93 6.67
C SER A 92 15.52 -10.06 6.97
N TYR A 93 15.80 -9.02 6.16
CA TYR A 93 16.91 -8.09 6.37
C TYR A 93 16.68 -7.06 7.47
N LEU A 94 15.45 -6.92 7.96
CA LEU A 94 15.10 -5.93 8.96
C LEU A 94 15.64 -6.29 10.35
N ASP A 95 15.87 -5.26 11.16
CA ASP A 95 16.14 -5.40 12.59
C ASP A 95 14.83 -5.55 13.39
N ALA A 96 14.94 -5.89 14.68
CA ALA A 96 13.77 -6.13 15.52
C ALA A 96 12.81 -4.94 15.55
N LYS A 97 13.32 -3.70 15.64
CA LYS A 97 12.49 -2.50 15.70
C LYS A 97 11.73 -2.28 14.40
N SER A 98 12.39 -2.44 13.25
CA SER A 98 11.72 -2.30 11.95
C SER A 98 10.72 -3.44 11.71
N LEU A 99 11.01 -4.65 12.18
CA LEU A 99 10.08 -5.79 12.07
C LEU A 99 8.80 -5.55 12.91
N CYS A 100 8.90 -4.93 14.09
CA CYS A 100 7.71 -4.47 14.81
C CYS A 100 6.89 -3.45 14.01
N SER A 101 7.55 -2.51 13.32
CA SER A 101 6.86 -1.54 12.48
C SER A 101 6.15 -2.19 11.30
N VAL A 102 6.77 -3.21 10.67
CA VAL A 102 6.20 -3.99 9.56
C VAL A 102 4.87 -4.62 9.94
N GLU A 103 4.78 -5.22 11.14
CA GLU A 103 3.56 -5.85 11.64
C GLU A 103 2.37 -4.87 11.78
N LEU A 104 2.66 -3.58 11.92
CA LEU A 104 1.66 -2.53 12.12
C LEU A 104 1.27 -1.80 10.83
N VAL A 105 1.88 -2.13 9.68
CA VAL A 105 1.56 -1.48 8.39
C VAL A 105 0.15 -1.84 7.96
N CYS A 106 -0.16 -3.13 7.83
CA CYS A 106 -1.49 -3.63 7.53
C CYS A 106 -1.59 -5.14 7.81
N LYS A 107 -2.80 -5.71 7.66
CA LYS A 107 -3.05 -7.15 7.89
C LYS A 107 -2.22 -8.07 6.99
N GLU A 108 -1.94 -7.67 5.75
CA GLU A 108 -1.15 -8.51 4.83
C GLU A 108 0.32 -8.52 5.22
N TRP A 109 0.89 -7.38 5.59
CA TRP A 109 2.28 -7.31 6.09
C TRP A 109 2.45 -8.13 7.38
N TYR A 110 1.45 -8.09 8.27
CA TYR A 110 1.41 -8.96 9.44
C TYR A 110 1.37 -10.45 9.05
N ARG A 111 0.50 -10.83 8.10
CA ARG A 111 0.39 -12.22 7.61
C ARG A 111 1.72 -12.73 7.05
N VAL A 112 2.36 -11.97 6.16
CA VAL A 112 3.67 -12.33 5.59
C VAL A 112 4.74 -12.50 6.68
N THR A 113 4.72 -11.63 7.70
CA THR A 113 5.67 -11.71 8.83
C THR A 113 5.45 -12.95 9.70
N SER A 114 4.17 -13.25 10.00
CA SER A 114 3.76 -14.39 10.82
C SER A 114 4.00 -15.73 10.09
N ASP A 115 3.43 -15.89 8.90
CA ASP A 115 3.51 -17.12 8.11
C ASP A 115 4.95 -17.42 7.70
N GLY A 116 5.72 -16.38 7.35
CA GLY A 116 7.15 -16.47 7.04
C GLY A 116 8.06 -16.70 8.24
N MET A 117 7.50 -16.77 9.45
CA MET A 117 8.21 -16.96 10.73
C MET A 117 9.40 -15.99 10.91
N LEU A 118 9.23 -14.72 10.55
CA LEU A 118 10.36 -13.78 10.46
C LEU A 118 11.04 -13.51 11.81
N TRP A 119 10.29 -13.54 12.92
CA TRP A 119 10.87 -13.44 14.26
C TRP A 119 11.78 -14.63 14.59
N LYS A 120 11.39 -15.85 14.21
CA LYS A 120 12.24 -17.02 14.37
C LYS A 120 13.52 -16.89 13.54
N LYS A 121 13.39 -16.52 12.26
CA LYS A 121 14.54 -16.31 11.36
C LYS A 121 15.48 -15.20 11.88
N LEU A 122 14.92 -14.15 12.48
CA LEU A 122 15.69 -13.08 13.12
C LEU A 122 16.50 -13.61 14.31
N ILE A 123 15.87 -14.35 15.23
CA ILE A 123 16.54 -14.95 16.39
C ILE A 123 17.63 -15.91 15.93
N GLU A 124 17.33 -16.81 14.99
CA GLU A 124 18.31 -17.75 14.44
C GLU A 124 19.51 -17.03 13.81
N ARG A 125 19.28 -15.93 13.09
CA ARG A 125 20.35 -15.11 12.53
C ARG A 125 21.21 -14.51 13.65
N MET A 126 20.60 -13.96 14.70
CA MET A 126 21.33 -13.42 15.85
C MET A 126 22.15 -14.48 16.58
N VAL A 127 21.61 -15.70 16.75
CA VAL A 127 22.33 -16.84 17.35
C VAL A 127 23.54 -17.24 16.49
N ARG A 128 23.40 -17.24 15.15
CA ARG A 128 24.52 -17.56 14.25
C ARG A 128 25.62 -16.51 14.33
N THR A 129 25.26 -15.22 14.34
CA THR A 129 26.23 -14.11 14.17
C THR A 129 26.74 -13.49 15.46
N ASN A 130 26.05 -13.66 16.59
CA ASN A 130 26.39 -13.04 17.87
C ASN A 130 26.63 -14.10 18.97
N SER A 131 27.84 -14.11 19.52
CA SER A 131 28.28 -15.09 20.54
C SER A 131 27.47 -15.03 21.83
N LEU A 132 26.99 -13.85 22.23
CA LEU A 132 26.12 -13.70 23.40
C LEU A 132 24.78 -14.41 23.19
N TRP A 133 24.18 -14.22 22.02
CA TRP A 133 22.92 -14.85 21.67
C TRP A 133 23.06 -16.37 21.59
N ARG A 134 24.17 -16.86 21.03
CA ARG A 134 24.49 -18.29 21.00
C ARG A 134 24.58 -18.88 22.41
N GLY A 135 25.37 -18.26 23.28
CA GLY A 135 25.53 -18.73 24.66
C GLY A 135 24.21 -18.67 25.46
N LEU A 136 23.33 -17.71 25.18
CA LEU A 136 22.00 -17.64 25.79
C LEU A 136 21.08 -18.76 25.32
N ALA A 137 21.04 -19.04 24.01
CA ALA A 137 20.22 -20.10 23.43
C ALA A 137 20.61 -21.47 24.01
N GLU A 138 21.90 -21.81 24.02
CA GLU A 138 22.42 -23.07 24.56
C GLU A 138 22.12 -23.25 26.05
N ARG A 139 22.31 -22.19 26.86
CA ARG A 139 22.12 -22.26 28.31
C ARG A 139 20.65 -22.29 28.73
N ARG A 140 19.75 -21.68 27.95
CA ARG A 140 18.32 -21.62 28.26
C ARG A 140 17.48 -22.69 27.57
N GLY A 141 18.06 -23.43 26.61
CA GLY A 141 17.37 -24.48 25.88
C GLY A 141 16.29 -23.94 24.94
N TRP A 142 16.53 -22.75 24.36
CA TRP A 142 15.63 -22.08 23.41
C TRP A 142 16.08 -22.29 21.97
#